data_AF-A0A2X3JF93-F1
#
_entry.id   AF-A0A2X3JF93-F1
#
_cell.length_a   1.000
_cell.length_b   1.000
_cell.length_c   1.000
_cell.angle_alpha   90.00
_cell.angle_beta   90.00
_cell.angle_gamma   90.00
#
_symmetry.space_group_name_H-M   'P 1'
#
loop_
_entity.id
_entity.type
_entity.pdbx_description
1 polymer ?
#
loop_
_entity_poly.entity_id
_entity_poly.type
_entity_poly.pdbx_seq_one_letter_code
_entity_poly.pdbx_strand_id
1 'polypeptide(L)' 'MVNLVIVSHSSRLGEGVGELARQMLMSDSCKIAIAAGIDDPQNPIGTDAVKVMEAIRICC' A
#
# COMPACT_ATOMS: atom_id res chain seq x y z
N MET A 1 -12.84 10.17 9.49
CA MET A 1 -12.73 8.83 8.87
C MET A 1 -11.26 8.44 8.84
N VAL A 2 -10.95 7.16 8.96
CA VAL A 2 -9.57 6.64 9.00
C VAL A 2 -9.38 5.66 7.85
N ASN A 3 -8.30 5.85 7.10
CA ASN A 3 -7.92 5.01 5.97
C ASN A 3 -6.51 4.45 6.20
N LEU A 4 -6.18 3.36 5.51
CA LEU A 4 -4.93 2.64 5.68
C LEU A 4 -4.05 2.79 4.44
N VAL A 5 -2.78 3.15 4.65
CA VAL A 5 -1.74 3.13 3.62
C VAL A 5 -0.66 2.13 4.06
N ILE A 6 -0.49 1.07 3.28
CA ILE A 6 0.50 0.02 3.55
C ILE A 6 1.80 0.39 2.82
N VAL A 7 2.87 0.60 3.58
CA VAL A 7 4.21 0.93 3.05
C VAL A 7 5.17 -0.21 3.32
N SER A 8 5.84 -0.70 2.28
CA SER A 8 6.78 -1.81 2.38
C SER A 8 7.93 -1.64 1.39
N HIS A 9 9.10 -2.18 1.75
CA HIS A 9 10.21 -2.27 0.80
C HIS A 9 9.96 -3.30 -0.31
N SER A 10 9.11 -4.30 -0.06
CA SER A 10 8.78 -5.37 -1.01
C SER A 10 7.36 -5.22 -1.51
N SER A 11 7.20 -5.10 -2.84
CA SER A 11 5.89 -5.10 -3.50
C SER A 11 5.06 -6.32 -3.12
N ARG A 12 5.65 -7.52 -3.21
CA ARG A 12 4.99 -8.80 -2.86
C ARG A 12 4.46 -8.83 -1.43
N LEU A 13 5.23 -8.34 -0.45
CA LEU A 13 4.76 -8.28 0.94
C LEU A 13 3.66 -7.23 1.12
N GLY A 14 3.80 -6.06 0.50
CA GLY A 14 2.78 -5.01 0.59
C GLY A 14 1.44 -5.44 0.00
N GLU A 15 1.47 -6.10 -1.15
CA GLU A 15 0.30 -6.69 -1.81
C GLU A 15 -0.34 -7.78 -0.95
N GLY A 16 0.45 -8.74 -0.46
CA GLY A 16 -0.06 -9.82 0.38
C GLY A 16 -0.69 -9.33 1.69
N VAL A 17 -0.08 -8.35 2.37
CA VAL A 17 -0.66 -7.75 3.57
C VAL A 17 -1.93 -6.97 3.23
N GLY A 18 -1.95 -6.25 2.11
CA GLY A 18 -3.13 -5.54 1.65
C GLY A 18 -4.31 -6.44 1.33
N GLU A 19 -4.05 -7.60 0.71
CA GLU A 19 -5.08 -8.62 0.46
C GLU A 19 -5.65 -9.16 1.77
N LEU A 20 -4.80 -9.52 2.73
CA LEU A 20 -5.24 -9.98 4.05
C LEU A 20 -6.04 -8.91 4.80
N ALA A 21 -5.56 -7.67 4.80
CA ALA A 21 -6.25 -6.57 5.47
C ALA A 21 -7.64 -6.31 4.89
N ARG A 22 -7.82 -6.44 3.57
CA ARG A 22 -9.13 -6.31 2.92
C ARG A 22 -10.13 -7.38 3.38
N GLN A 23 -9.67 -8.61 3.63
CA GLN A 23 -10.53 -9.68 4.13
C GLN A 23 -11.04 -9.42 5.55
N MET A 24 -10.33 -8.60 6.34
CA MET A 24 -10.70 -8.25 7.71
C MET A 24 -11.61 -7.02 7.80
N LEU A 25 -11.83 -6.29 6.70
CA LEU A 25 -12.71 -5.14 6.69
C LEU A 25 -14.18 -5.59 6.76
N MET A 26 -14.91 -5.13 7.78
CA MET A 26 -16.34 -5.42 7.94
C MET A 26 -17.23 -4.50 7.09
N SER A 27 -16.69 -3.41 6.53
CA SER A 27 -17.42 -2.46 5.69
C SER A 27 -16.48 -1.71 4.75
N ASP A 28 -17.03 -1.18 3.65
CA ASP A 28 -16.31 -0.35 2.66
C ASP A 28 -15.97 1.07 3.15
N SER A 29 -16.19 1.36 4.44
CA SER A 29 -15.93 2.68 5.03
C SER A 29 -14.44 3.00 5.20
N CYS A 30 -13.55 2.01 5.03
CA CYS A 30 -12.10 2.16 5.14
C CYS A 30 -11.43 1.85 3.80
N LYS A 31 -10.81 2.86 3.20
CA LYS A 31 -9.97 2.69 2.01
C LYS A 31 -8.61 2.11 2.42
N ILE A 32 -8.14 1.12 1.67
CA ILE A 32 -6.77 0.58 1.78
C ILE A 32 -6.02 0.89 0.48
N ALA A 33 -4.91 1.61 0.58
CA ALA A 33 -3.95 1.85 -0.49
C ALA A 33 -2.60 1.20 -0.17
N ILE A 34 -1.85 0.80 -1.20
CA ILE A 34 -0.59 0.07 -1.07
C ILE A 34 0.49 0.86 -1.81
N ALA A 35 1.57 1.20 -1.11
CA ALA A 35 2.76 1.86 -1.63
C ALA A 35 3.99 1.01 -1.28
N ALA A 36 4.24 -0.03 -2.08
CA ALA A 36 5.27 -1.01 -1.79
C ALA A 36 6.23 -1.22 -2.97
N GLY A 37 7.52 -1.36 -2.65
CA GLY A 37 8.59 -1.48 -3.64
C GLY A 37 8.93 -0.17 -4.36
N ILE A 38 9.92 -0.25 -5.23
CA ILE A 38 10.33 0.81 -6.18
C ILE A 38 10.25 0.31 -7.61
N ASP A 39 10.17 1.22 -8.57
CA ASP A 39 10.18 0.88 -10.00
C ASP A 39 11.61 0.66 -10.54
N ASP A 40 12.36 -0.23 -9.87
CA ASP A 40 13.66 -0.74 -10.32
C ASP A 40 13.60 -2.27 -10.45
N PRO A 41 13.54 -2.84 -11.67
CA PRO A 41 13.52 -4.27 -11.88
C PRO A 41 14.78 -5.01 -11.41
N GLN A 42 15.94 -4.33 -11.37
CA GLN A 42 17.20 -4.92 -10.92
C GLN A 42 17.33 -4.87 -9.39
N ASN A 43 16.80 -3.83 -8.76
CA ASN A 43 16.79 -3.67 -7.30
C ASN A 43 15.38 -3.36 -6.78
N PRO A 44 14.45 -4.33 -6.80
CA PRO A 44 13.04 -4.07 -6.53
C PRO A 44 12.71 -3.78 -5.05
N ILE A 45 13.70 -3.93 -4.16
CA ILE A 45 13.54 -3.71 -2.72
C ILE A 45 13.85 -2.24 -2.39
N GLY A 46 12.82 -1.50 -2.00
CA GLY A 46 12.93 -0.08 -1.71
C GLY A 46 11.56 0.55 -1.44
N THR A 47 11.55 1.82 -1.08
CA THR A 47 10.31 2.59 -0.89
C THR A 47 10.33 3.83 -1.77
N ASP A 48 9.25 4.04 -2.52
CA ASP A 48 9.06 5.21 -3.37
C ASP A 48 8.17 6.25 -2.68
N ALA A 49 8.72 7.43 -2.39
CA ALA A 49 8.00 8.53 -1.76
C ALA A 49 6.84 9.06 -2.64
N VAL A 50 6.95 8.99 -3.96
CA VAL A 50 5.88 9.39 -4.89
C VAL A 50 4.71 8.43 -4.79
N LYS A 51 4.97 7.11 -4.72
CA LYS A 51 3.92 6.10 -4.49
C LYS A 51 3.23 6.30 -3.15
N VAL A 52 3.97 6.65 -2.10
CA VAL A 52 3.39 6.94 -0.77
C VAL A 52 2.48 8.16 -0.83
N MET A 53 2.93 9.25 -1.44
CA MET A 53 2.11 10.46 -1.61
C MET A 53 0.83 10.16 -2.38
N GLU A 54 0.91 9.41 -3.48
CA GLU A 54 -0.26 9.06 -4.29
C GLU A 54 -1.24 8.16 -3.53
N ALA A 55 -0.74 7.19 -2.76
CA ALA A 55 -1.56 6.36 -1.90
C ALA A 55 -2.31 7.18 -0.83
N ILE A 56 -1.65 8.18 -0.23
CA ILE A 56 -2.29 9.11 0.70
C ILE A 56 -3.38 9.92 -0.01
N ARG A 57 -3.11 10.42 -1.23
CA ARG A 57 -4.08 11.21 -2.02
C ARG A 57 -5.35 10.42 -2.38
N ILE A 58 -5.22 9.13 -2.71
CA ILE A 58 -6.35 8.22 -2.99
C ILE A 58 -7.21 8.02 -1.73
N CYS A 59 -6.56 7.96 -0.57
CA CYS A 59 -7.21 7.76 0.72
C CYS A 59 -7.87 9.02 1.29
N CYS A 60 -7.48 10.23 0.87
CA CYS A 60 -8.20 11.46 1.20
C CYS A 60 -9.57 11.53 0.50
#